data_AF-A0A521C8X1-F1
#
_entry.id   AF-A0A521C8X1-F1
#
_cell.length_a   1.000
_cell.length_b   1.000
_cell.length_c   1.000
_cell.angle_alpha   90.00
_cell.angle_beta   90.00
_cell.angle_gamma   90.00
#
_symmetry.space_group_name_H-M   'P 1'
#
loop_
_entity.id
_entity.type
_entity.pdbx_description
1 polymer ?
#
loop_
_entity_poly.entity_id
_entity_poly.type
_entity_poly.pdbx_seq_one_letter_code
_entity_poly.pdbx_strand_id
1 'polypeptide(L)'
;MKEELEINADDLAMIMGKKYDQINEIIDSCFCAHCTDRRTSIVNYKLYLNRLDDVILKGRCAKCNTPVNRYIETGENNEMACVAQHIRMIIKKYRKIKA
;
A
#
# COMPACT_ATOMS: atom_id res chain seq x y z
N MET A 1 -20.10 2.00 -1.19
CA MET A 1 -18.66 2.25 -1.46
C MET A 1 -17.93 0.91 -1.40
N LYS A 2 -17.18 0.50 -2.42
CA LYS A 2 -16.32 -0.70 -2.29
C LYS A 2 -15.17 -0.34 -1.34
N GLU A 3 -15.08 -1.05 -0.23
CA GLU A 3 -14.05 -0.87 0.79
C GLU A 3 -12.66 -1.19 0.22
N GLU A 4 -11.66 -0.47 0.74
CA GLU A 4 -10.26 -0.82 0.58
C GLU A 4 -10.01 -2.24 1.07
N LEU A 5 -9.15 -2.98 0.38
CA LEU A 5 -8.86 -4.37 0.71
C LEU A 5 -7.51 -4.47 1.39
N GLU A 6 -7.48 -4.86 2.67
CA GLU A 6 -6.21 -5.11 3.37
C GLU A 6 -5.43 -6.23 2.68
N ILE A 7 -4.13 -5.99 2.45
CA ILE A 7 -3.17 -6.95 1.87
C ILE A 7 -1.96 -7.09 2.80
N ASN A 8 -1.13 -8.10 2.60
CA ASN A 8 0.10 -8.29 3.37
C ASN A 8 1.36 -7.93 2.56
N ALA A 9 2.54 -8.11 3.18
CA ALA A 9 3.82 -7.79 2.55
C ALA A 9 4.13 -8.71 1.35
N ASP A 10 3.75 -9.99 1.40
CA ASP A 10 3.94 -10.93 0.30
C ASP A 10 3.11 -10.53 -0.91
N ASP A 11 1.86 -10.09 -0.68
CA ASP A 11 0.99 -9.58 -1.73
C ASP A 11 1.59 -8.34 -2.39
N LEU A 12 2.14 -7.43 -1.59
CA LEU A 12 2.82 -6.24 -2.09
C LEU A 12 4.03 -6.59 -2.94
N ALA A 13 4.86 -7.54 -2.49
CA ALA A 13 6.03 -8.01 -3.23
C ALA A 13 5.63 -8.62 -4.57
N MET A 14 4.54 -9.40 -4.61
CA MET A 14 3.99 -9.94 -5.85
C MET A 14 3.51 -8.82 -6.79
N ILE A 15 2.76 -7.83 -6.28
CA ILE A 15 2.24 -6.71 -7.07
C ILE A 15 3.36 -5.88 -7.67
N MET A 16 4.35 -5.50 -6.86
CA MET A 16 5.44 -4.61 -7.30
C MET A 16 6.50 -5.33 -8.12
N GLY A 17 6.62 -6.66 -7.98
CA GLY A 17 7.65 -7.46 -8.64
C GLY A 17 9.04 -6.88 -8.39
N LYS A 18 9.81 -6.65 -9.46
CA LYS A 18 11.17 -6.07 -9.36
C LYS A 18 11.20 -4.68 -8.73
N LYS A 19 10.11 -3.90 -8.78
CA LYS A 19 10.08 -2.57 -8.14
C LYS A 19 9.96 -2.66 -6.62
N TYR A 20 9.73 -3.85 -6.05
CA TYR A 20 9.69 -4.02 -4.61
C TYR A 20 11.02 -3.63 -3.93
N ASP A 21 12.14 -3.71 -4.65
CA ASP A 21 13.46 -3.25 -4.16
C ASP A 21 13.46 -1.76 -3.75
N GLN A 22 12.51 -0.97 -4.26
CA GLN A 22 12.35 0.46 -3.96
C GLN A 22 11.44 0.72 -2.75
N ILE A 23 10.92 -0.32 -2.07
CA ILE A 23 9.90 -0.13 -1.03
C ILE A 23 10.39 0.73 0.14
N ASN A 24 11.68 0.61 0.51
CA ASN A 24 12.26 1.42 1.59
C ASN A 24 12.30 2.90 1.20
N GLU A 25 12.68 3.23 -0.04
CA GLU A 25 12.67 4.60 -0.54
C GLU A 25 11.25 5.20 -0.54
N ILE A 26 10.25 4.38 -0.87
CA ILE A 26 8.83 4.79 -0.82
C ILE A 26 8.39 5.05 0.62
N ILE A 27 8.79 4.18 1.55
CA ILE A 27 8.50 4.31 2.99
C ILE A 27 9.12 5.60 3.55
N ASP A 28 10.35 5.91 3.16
CA ASP A 28 11.11 7.08 3.61
C ASP A 28 10.74 8.39 2.89
N SER A 29 9.83 8.32 1.92
CA SER A 29 9.36 9.45 1.12
C SER A 29 7.87 9.71 1.33
N CYS A 30 7.48 9.93 2.58
CA CYS A 30 6.11 10.27 2.96
C CYS A 30 5.99 11.77 3.28
N PHE A 31 4.90 12.38 2.80
CA PHE A 31 4.54 13.75 3.18
C PHE A 31 3.66 13.73 4.43
N CYS A 32 4.00 14.56 5.41
CA CYS A 32 3.18 14.80 6.59
C CYS A 32 2.65 16.23 6.60
N ALA A 33 1.32 16.38 6.51
CA ALA A 33 0.68 17.69 6.55
C ALA A 33 0.88 18.43 7.88
N HIS A 34 1.03 17.71 8.99
CA HIS A 34 1.26 18.29 10.31
C HIS A 34 2.69 18.82 10.46
N CYS A 35 3.70 18.05 10.02
CA CYS A 35 5.09 18.51 10.04
C CYS A 35 5.40 19.49 8.90
N THR A 36 4.57 19.52 7.87
CA THR A 36 4.86 20.13 6.55
C THR A 36 6.12 19.56 5.87
N ASP A 37 6.56 18.38 6.31
CA ASP A 37 7.75 17.69 5.83
C ASP A 37 7.40 16.73 4.69
N ARG A 38 8.18 16.79 3.60
CA ARG A 38 8.03 15.96 2.39
C ARG A 38 8.90 14.69 2.41
N ARG A 39 9.74 14.49 3.43
CA ARG A 39 10.70 13.39 3.52
C ARG A 39 10.68 12.71 4.89
N THR A 40 9.51 12.56 5.51
CA THR A 40 9.40 11.71 6.70
C THR A 40 9.19 10.26 6.29
N SER A 41 9.61 9.33 7.13
CA SER A 41 9.23 7.92 6.98
C SER A 41 7.82 7.67 7.50
N ILE A 42 7.12 6.71 6.89
CA ILE A 42 5.87 6.13 7.40
C ILE A 42 6.16 4.90 8.27
N VAL A 43 5.62 4.86 9.48
CA VAL A 43 5.81 3.75 10.43
C VAL A 43 4.46 3.17 10.86
N ASN A 44 4.49 1.95 11.43
CA ASN A 44 3.29 1.25 11.92
C ASN A 44 2.16 1.21 10.88
N TYR A 45 2.52 0.98 9.62
CA TYR A 45 1.56 1.02 8.51
C TYR A 45 0.94 -0.35 8.24
N LYS A 46 -0.27 -0.29 7.69
CA LYS A 46 -0.95 -1.42 7.04
C LYS A 46 -1.07 -1.14 5.55
N LEU A 47 -1.20 -2.21 4.77
CA LEU A 47 -1.25 -2.16 3.32
C LEU A 47 -2.68 -2.43 2.83
N TYR A 48 -3.11 -1.65 1.84
CA TYR A 48 -4.45 -1.76 1.27
C TYR A 48 -4.42 -1.62 -0.24
N LEU A 49 -5.32 -2.30 -0.95
CA LEU A 49 -5.65 -2.01 -2.34
C LEU A 49 -6.90 -1.15 -2.42
N ASN A 50 -6.79 0.01 -3.07
CA ASN A 50 -7.90 0.91 -3.36
C ASN A 50 -8.74 0.39 -4.55
N ARG A 51 -9.80 1.08 -4.97
CA ARG A 51 -10.65 0.63 -6.10
C ARG A 51 -9.99 0.65 -7.48
N LEU A 52 -8.89 1.37 -7.63
CA LEU A 52 -8.09 1.52 -8.85
C LEU A 52 -6.93 0.52 -8.87
N ASP A 53 -6.85 -0.37 -7.87
CA ASP A 53 -5.75 -1.33 -7.69
C ASP A 53 -4.40 -0.66 -7.37
N ASP A 54 -4.44 0.56 -6.82
CA ASP A 54 -3.29 1.21 -6.18
C ASP A 54 -3.08 0.66 -4.78
N VAL A 55 -1.82 0.50 -4.40
CA VAL A 55 -1.43 0.20 -3.03
C VAL A 55 -1.44 1.48 -2.20
N ILE A 56 -2.05 1.42 -1.02
CA ILE A 56 -2.02 2.45 0.00
C ILE A 56 -1.32 1.89 1.25
N LEU A 57 -0.26 2.56 1.70
CA LEU A 57 0.29 2.41 3.04
C LEU A 57 -0.44 3.40 3.95
N LYS A 58 -1.16 2.91 4.95
CA LYS A 58 -1.81 3.74 5.98
C LYS A 58 -1.13 3.53 7.31
N GLY A 59 -0.50 4.57 7.84
CA GLY A 59 0.35 4.47 9.02
C GLY A 59 0.50 5.81 9.73
N ARG A 60 1.66 6.01 10.35
CA ARG A 60 1.95 7.20 11.16
C ARG A 60 3.26 7.86 10.71
N CYS A 61 3.32 9.17 10.84
CA CYS A 61 4.54 9.95 10.64
C CYS A 61 5.57 9.57 11.71
N ALA A 62 6.80 9.22 11.31
CA ALA A 62 7.87 8.89 12.25
C ALA A 62 8.22 10.03 13.22
N LYS A 63 7.97 11.30 12.85
CA LYS A 63 8.36 12.48 13.64
C LYS A 63 7.29 12.92 14.65
N CYS A 64 6.03 13.01 14.23
CA CYS A 64 4.94 13.55 15.05
C CYS A 64 3.83 12.54 15.35
N ASN A 65 3.94 11.30 14.85
CA ASN A 65 3.00 10.22 15.08
C ASN A 65 1.55 10.46 14.58
N THR A 66 1.31 11.55 13.84
CA THR A 66 0.02 11.82 13.21
C THR A 66 -0.23 10.84 12.06
N PRO A 67 -1.49 10.48 11.77
CA PRO A 67 -1.82 9.63 10.63
C PRO A 67 -1.30 10.21 9.31
N VAL A 68 -0.73 9.36 8.47
CA VAL A 68 -0.28 9.69 7.11
C VAL A 68 -0.56 8.50 6.19
N ASN A 69 -0.78 8.80 4.90
CA ASN A 69 -0.96 7.79 3.86
C ASN A 69 0.11 7.99 2.78
N ARG A 70 0.61 6.88 2.23
CA ARG A 70 1.46 6.87 1.05
C ARG A 70 0.80 6.00 -0.02
N TYR A 71 0.70 6.53 -1.24
CA TYR A 71 0.12 5.84 -2.38
C TYR A 71 1.23 5.35 -3.29
N ILE A 72 1.06 4.15 -3.85
CA ILE A 72 1.86 3.61 -4.93
C ILE A 72 0.89 3.36 -6.07
N GLU A 73 1.05 4.09 -7.18
CA GLU A 73 0.17 4.10 -8.36
C GLU A 73 0.29 2.80 -9.19
N THR A 74 0.15 1.66 -8.54
CA THR A 74 0.23 0.33 -9.16
C THR A 74 -0.92 0.09 -10.15
N GLY A 75 -2.04 0.81 -10.01
CA GLY A 75 -3.17 0.76 -10.93
C GLY A 75 -2.88 1.33 -12.32
N GLU A 76 -1.90 2.24 -12.44
CA GLU A 76 -1.52 2.86 -13.71
C GLU A 76 -0.52 2.02 -14.51
N ASN A 77 0.10 1.01 -13.88
CA ASN A 77 0.97 0.06 -14.54
C ASN A 77 0.20 -1.23 -14.86
N ASN A 78 -0.01 -1.52 -16.15
CA ASN A 78 -0.80 -2.67 -16.60
C ASN A 78 -0.39 -4.02 -15.97
N GLU A 79 0.92 -4.28 -15.82
CA GLU A 79 1.40 -5.54 -15.23
C GLU A 79 1.07 -5.61 -13.74
N MET A 80 1.37 -4.55 -12.99
CA MET A 80 1.09 -4.48 -11.54
C MET A 80 -0.40 -4.49 -11.25
N ALA A 81 -1.19 -3.77 -12.05
CA ALA A 81 -2.65 -3.74 -11.96
C ALA A 81 -3.24 -5.14 -12.18
N CYS A 82 -2.74 -5.89 -13.17
CA CYS A 82 -3.17 -7.27 -13.42
C CYS A 82 -2.91 -8.18 -12.20
N VAL A 83 -1.72 -8.08 -11.60
CA VAL A 83 -1.38 -8.86 -10.39
C VAL A 83 -2.24 -8.43 -9.20
N ALA A 84 -2.44 -7.13 -8.99
CA ALA A 84 -3.27 -6.60 -7.91
C ALA A 84 -4.74 -7.07 -8.03
N GLN A 85 -5.28 -7.11 -9.25
CA GLN A 85 -6.60 -7.68 -9.52
C GLN A 85 -6.66 -9.18 -9.21
N HIS A 86 -5.61 -9.92 -9.57
CA HIS A 86 -5.51 -11.34 -9.26
C HIS A 86 -5.51 -11.59 -7.74
N ILE A 87 -4.70 -10.84 -7.00
CA ILE A 87 -4.64 -10.91 -5.54
C ILE A 87 -5.99 -10.55 -4.92
N ARG A 88 -6.66 -9.50 -5.42
CA ARG A 88 -8.01 -9.12 -4.97
C ARG A 88 -8.99 -10.28 -5.12
N MET A 89 -8.95 -11.00 -6.24
CA MET A 89 -9.79 -12.18 -6.46
C MET A 89 -9.45 -13.29 -5.45
N ILE A 90 -8.16 -13.58 -5.26
CA ILE A 90 -7.70 -14.60 -4.31
C ILE A 90 -8.17 -14.27 -2.88
N ILE A 91 -7.95 -13.04 -2.41
CA ILE A 91 -8.31 -12.64 -1.05
C ILE A 91 -9.82 -12.78 -0.84
N LYS A 92 -10.63 -12.26 -1.77
CA LYS A 92 -12.10 -12.31 -1.68
C LYS A 92 -12.64 -13.73 -1.68
N LYS A 93 -12.04 -14.63 -2.46
CA LYS A 93 -12.54 -16.00 -2.63
C LYS A 93 -12.02 -16.96 -1.57
N TYR A 94 -10.78 -16.81 -1.13
CA TYR A 94 -10.08 -17.83 -0.33
C TYR A 94 -9.62 -17.32 1.03
N ARG A 95 -9.13 -16.08 1.15
CA ARG A 95 -8.59 -15.58 2.42
C ARG A 95 -9.63 -14.94 3.34
N LYS A 96 -10.81 -14.58 2.81
CA LYS A 96 -11.98 -14.22 3.64
C LYS A 96 -12.56 -15.42 4.43
N ILE A 97 -12.05 -16.63 4.20
CA ILE A 97 -12.35 -17.81 5.02
C ILE A 97 -11.27 -17.91 6.12
N LYS A 98 -11.34 -17.04 7.11
CA LYS A 98 -10.85 -17.36 8.44
C LYS A 98 -11.97 -16.99 9.40
N ALA A 99 -12.59 -18.04 9.93
CA ALA A 99 -13.52 -18.01 11.05
C ALA A 99 -12.85 -17.43 12.30
#